data_AF-A0A6M5YNP6-F1
#
_entry.id   AF-A0A6M5YNP6-F1
#
_cell.length_a   1.000
_cell.length_b   1.000
_cell.length_c   1.000
_cell.angle_alpha   90.00
_cell.angle_beta   90.00
_cell.angle_gamma   90.00
#
_symmetry.space_group_name_H-M   'P 1'
#
loop_
_entity.id
_entity.type
_entity.pdbx_description
1 polymer ?
#
loop_
_entity_poly.entity_id
_entity_poly.type
_entity_poly.pdbx_seq_one_letter_code
_entity_poly.pdbx_strand_id
1 'polypeptide(L)'
;MPDAPLTPDQQREADQFAALFLRVAQREAQRFGELLATRPDAQLLGPTEFDLRTLVHRLGATALEAALEERKKGATLGPPSSVPIVDPMPT
;
A
#
# COMPACT_ATOMS: atom_id res chain seq x y z
N MET A 1 -13.33 7.05 -2.30
CA MET A 1 -13.12 8.00 -3.42
C MET A 1 -12.63 9.29 -2.79
N PRO A 2 -11.61 9.97 -3.34
CA PRO A 2 -11.14 11.22 -2.75
C PRO A 2 -12.25 12.28 -2.84
N ASP A 3 -12.44 13.04 -1.76
CA ASP A 3 -13.47 14.08 -1.66
C ASP A 3 -13.18 15.33 -2.52
N ALA A 4 -11.99 15.37 -3.15
CA ALA A 4 -11.54 16.40 -4.09
C ALA A 4 -10.61 15.82 -5.17
N PRO A 5 -10.46 16.50 -6.32
CA PRO A 5 -9.48 16.11 -7.34
C PRO A 5 -8.06 16.10 -6.77
N LEU A 6 -7.27 15.08 -7.14
CA LEU A 6 -5.87 14.97 -6.74
C LEU A 6 -5.01 16.01 -7.48
N THR A 7 -4.00 16.54 -6.82
CA THR A 7 -2.93 17.30 -7.50
C THR A 7 -2.13 16.37 -8.43
N PRO A 8 -1.39 16.91 -9.41
CA PRO A 8 -0.54 16.08 -10.27
C PRO A 8 0.44 15.18 -9.49
N ASP A 9 0.97 15.67 -8.39
CA ASP A 9 1.91 14.92 -7.55
C ASP A 9 1.20 13.82 -6.76
N GLN A 10 0.03 14.10 -6.20
CA GLN A 10 -0.81 13.11 -5.54
C GLN A 10 -1.27 12.02 -6.51
N GLN A 11 -1.59 12.37 -7.76
CA GLN A 11 -1.96 11.40 -8.78
C GLN A 11 -0.78 10.49 -9.13
N ARG A 12 0.43 11.04 -9.31
CA ARG A 12 1.65 10.22 -9.53
C ARG A 12 1.92 9.26 -8.37
N GLU A 13 1.73 9.71 -7.12
CA GLU A 13 1.90 8.85 -5.95
C GLU A 13 0.82 7.76 -5.90
N ALA A 14 -0.44 8.10 -6.21
CA ALA A 14 -1.53 7.14 -6.30
C ALA A 14 -1.27 6.07 -7.38
N ASP A 15 -0.75 6.46 -8.54
CA ASP A 15 -0.40 5.53 -9.63
C ASP A 15 0.73 4.57 -9.20
N GLN A 16 1.72 5.07 -8.45
CA GLN A 16 2.80 4.25 -7.89
C GLN A 16 2.27 3.23 -6.88
N PHE A 17 1.39 3.66 -5.97
CA PHE A 17 0.77 2.75 -5.01
C PHE A 17 -0.15 1.73 -5.68
N ALA A 18 -0.89 2.13 -6.72
CA ALA A 18 -1.71 1.21 -7.51
C ALA A 18 -0.84 0.14 -8.20
N ALA A 19 0.29 0.54 -8.80
CA ALA A 19 1.23 -0.40 -9.41
C ALA A 19 1.84 -1.36 -8.37
N LEU A 20 2.18 -0.86 -7.18
CA LEU A 20 2.67 -1.68 -6.08
C LEU A 20 1.61 -2.69 -5.61
N PHE A 21 0.37 -2.22 -5.39
CA PHE A 21 -0.75 -3.05 -4.99
C PHE A 21 -0.98 -4.19 -5.98
N LEU A 22 -0.97 -3.92 -7.28
CA LEU A 22 -1.16 -4.94 -8.32
C LEU A 22 -0.05 -6.01 -8.28
N ARG A 23 1.20 -5.65 -7.99
CA ARG A 23 2.29 -6.61 -7.85
C ARG A 23 2.10 -7.53 -6.65
N VAL A 24 1.61 -7.00 -5.52
CA VAL A 24 1.28 -7.83 -4.35
C VAL A 24 0.07 -8.71 -4.66
N ALA A 25 -0.96 -8.15 -5.30
CA ALA A 25 -2.18 -8.86 -5.68
C ALA A 25 -1.89 -10.05 -6.61
N GLN A 26 -0.96 -9.92 -7.55
CA GLN A 26 -0.54 -11.02 -8.43
C GLN A 26 -0.05 -12.25 -7.63
N ARG A 27 0.59 -12.05 -6.48
CA ARG A 27 1.06 -13.16 -5.63
C ARG A 27 -0.08 -13.87 -4.91
N GLU A 28 -1.10 -13.12 -4.50
CA GLU A 28 -2.28 -13.65 -3.79
C GLU A 28 -3.37 -14.18 -4.74
N ALA A 29 -3.36 -13.74 -6.01
CA ALA A 29 -4.36 -14.13 -7.01
C ALA A 29 -4.46 -15.64 -7.21
N GLN A 30 -3.33 -16.35 -7.16
CA GLN A 30 -3.30 -17.81 -7.29
C GLN A 30 -4.04 -18.48 -6.11
N ARG A 31 -3.75 -18.06 -4.87
CA ARG A 31 -4.41 -18.61 -3.67
C ARG A 31 -5.91 -18.33 -3.65
N PHE A 32 -6.29 -17.13 -4.10
CA PHE A 32 -7.69 -16.76 -4.26
C PHE A 32 -8.41 -17.67 -5.26
N GLY A 33 -7.78 -17.91 -6.43
CA GLY A 33 -8.31 -18.80 -7.46
C GLY A 33 -8.42 -20.26 -7.00
N GLU A 34 -7.38 -20.79 -6.35
CA GLU A 34 -7.37 -22.15 -5.78
C GLU A 34 -8.47 -22.35 -4.73
N LEU A 35 -8.68 -21.36 -3.86
CA LEU A 35 -9.75 -21.40 -2.87
C LEU A 35 -11.13 -21.46 -3.54
N LEU A 36 -11.37 -20.67 -4.58
CA LEU A 36 -12.65 -20.71 -5.30
C LEU A 36 -12.84 -22.02 -6.08
N ALA A 37 -11.80 -22.48 -6.78
CA ALA A 37 -11.87 -23.68 -7.61
C ALA A 37 -12.12 -24.97 -6.81
N THR A 38 -11.81 -24.98 -5.51
CA THR A 38 -12.01 -26.14 -4.62
C THR A 38 -13.38 -26.19 -3.96
N ARG A 39 -14.24 -25.17 -4.15
CA ARG A 39 -15.53 -25.05 -3.47
C ARG A 39 -16.68 -25.15 -4.46
N PRO A 40 -17.69 -26.01 -4.21
CA PRO A 40 -18.94 -25.96 -4.96
C PRO A 40 -19.62 -24.59 -4.82
N ASP A 41 -20.39 -24.17 -5.83
CA ASP A 41 -21.08 -22.86 -5.85
C ASP A 41 -21.89 -22.59 -4.56
N ALA A 42 -22.58 -23.61 -4.04
CA ALA A 42 -23.37 -23.52 -2.81
C ALA A 42 -22.55 -23.23 -1.54
N GLN A 43 -21.21 -23.34 -1.60
CA GLN A 43 -20.29 -23.11 -0.49
C GLN A 43 -19.43 -21.86 -0.68
N LEU A 44 -19.64 -21.06 -1.73
CA LEU A 44 -18.87 -19.83 -1.96
C LEU A 44 -19.14 -18.76 -0.90
N LEU A 45 -20.37 -18.74 -0.37
CA LEU A 45 -20.79 -17.82 0.70
C LEU A 45 -20.62 -18.44 2.08
N GLY A 46 -20.56 -17.60 3.12
CA GLY A 46 -20.33 -18.06 4.48
C GLY A 46 -18.83 -18.31 4.73
N PRO A 47 -18.39 -19.50 5.20
CA PRO A 47 -16.99 -19.72 5.56
C PRO A 47 -15.98 -19.35 4.46
N THR A 48 -16.23 -19.78 3.21
CA THR A 48 -15.36 -19.46 2.08
C THR A 48 -15.28 -17.95 1.81
N GLU A 49 -16.38 -17.22 1.94
CA GLU A 49 -16.41 -15.75 1.81
C GLU A 49 -15.51 -15.08 2.87
N PHE A 50 -15.52 -15.58 4.11
CA PHE A 50 -14.65 -15.07 5.17
C PHE A 50 -13.17 -15.41 4.93
N ASP A 51 -12.88 -16.58 4.39
CA ASP A 51 -11.52 -16.95 3.97
C ASP A 51 -11.02 -16.00 2.86
N LEU A 52 -11.86 -15.71 1.86
CA LEU A 52 -11.53 -14.74 0.79
C LEU A 52 -11.33 -13.33 1.35
N ARG A 53 -12.18 -12.87 2.28
CA ARG A 53 -11.99 -11.58 2.96
C ARG A 53 -10.67 -11.53 3.71
N THR A 54 -10.29 -12.63 4.37
CA THR A 54 -9.00 -12.72 5.07
C THR A 54 -7.83 -12.58 4.09
N LEU A 55 -7.91 -13.20 2.91
CA LEU A 55 -6.89 -13.02 1.85
C LEU A 55 -6.81 -11.55 1.39
N VAL A 56 -7.96 -10.90 1.15
CA VAL A 56 -8.00 -9.49 0.73
C VAL A 56 -7.46 -8.57 1.84
N HIS A 57 -7.76 -8.84 3.11
CA HIS A 57 -7.21 -8.07 4.22
C HIS A 57 -5.69 -8.21 4.33
N ARG A 58 -5.15 -9.43 4.14
CA ARG A 58 -3.68 -9.64 4.11
C ARG A 58 -3.02 -8.91 2.95
N LEU A 59 -3.64 -8.94 1.77
CA LEU A 59 -3.20 -8.17 0.61
C LEU A 59 -3.15 -6.67 0.94
N GLY A 60 -4.22 -6.12 1.52
CA GLY A 60 -4.29 -4.72 1.94
C GLY A 60 -3.23 -4.34 2.97
N ALA A 61 -3.01 -5.18 3.99
CA ALA A 61 -1.96 -4.97 4.99
C ALA A 61 -0.57 -4.95 4.36
N THR A 62 -0.27 -5.92 3.50
CA THR A 62 1.02 -6.00 2.80
C THR A 62 1.26 -4.79 1.89
N ALA A 63 0.22 -4.34 1.18
CA ALA A 63 0.31 -3.15 0.33
C ALA A 63 0.55 -1.88 1.17
N LEU A 64 -0.09 -1.76 2.33
CA LEU A 64 0.13 -0.65 3.27
C LEU A 64 1.58 -0.65 3.80
N GLU A 65 2.08 -1.80 4.24
CA GLU A 65 3.47 -1.93 4.70
C GLU A 65 4.46 -1.52 3.61
N ALA A 66 4.27 -2.02 2.38
CA ALA A 66 5.13 -1.68 1.26
C ALA A 66 5.06 -0.19 0.88
N ALA A 67 3.88 0.44 0.96
CA ALA A 67 3.73 1.88 0.77
C ALA A 67 4.48 2.70 1.83
N LEU A 68 4.45 2.26 3.10
CA LEU A 68 5.20 2.89 4.19
C LEU A 68 6.71 2.78 3.95
N GLU A 69 7.20 1.63 3.49
CA GLU A 69 8.61 1.44 3.16
C GLU A 69 9.07 2.35 2.00
N GLU A 70 8.26 2.50 0.95
CA GLU A 70 8.58 3.43 -0.15
C GLU A 70 8.63 4.89 0.32
N ARG A 71 7.71 5.30 1.20
CA ARG A 71 7.74 6.65 1.80
C ARG A 71 8.96 6.88 2.67
N LYS A 72 9.38 5.88 3.45
CA LYS A 72 10.64 5.94 4.25
C LYS A 72 11.87 6.10 3.35
N LYS A 73 11.94 5.36 2.23
CA LYS A 73 13.02 5.52 1.25
C LYS A 73 13.05 6.91 0.62
N GLY A 74 11.88 7.47 0.28
CA GLY A 74 11.77 8.83 -0.25
C GLY A 74 12.23 9.90 0.74
N ALA A 75 11.98 9.69 2.04
CA ALA A 75 12.40 10.63 3.09
C ALA A 75 13.93 10.75 3.23
N THR A 76 14.69 9.71 2.87
CA THR A 76 16.17 9.73 2.93
C THR A 76 16.85 10.47 1.78
N LEU A 77 16.10 10.93 0.77
CA LEU A 77 16.62 11.68 -0.39
C LEU A 77 16.36 13.20 -0.30
N GLY A 78 15.77 13.68 0.80
CA GLY A 78 15.65 15.11 1.07
C GLY A 78 17.02 15.71 1.45
N PRO A 79 17.42 16.88 0.93
CA PRO A 79 18.64 17.54 1.37
C PRO A 79 18.55 17.77 2.90
N PRO A 80 19.68 17.70 3.63
CA PRO A 80 19.69 18.00 5.04
C PRO A 80 19.08 19.39 5.24
N SER A 81 18.10 19.50 6.12
CA SER A 81 17.53 20.78 6.53
C SER A 81 18.69 21.69 6.95
N SER A 82 18.89 22.80 6.24
CA SER A 82 19.81 23.84 6.65
C SER A 82 19.26 24.48 7.92
N VAL A 83 19.65 23.94 9.07
CA VAL A 83 19.43 24.61 10.35
C VAL A 83 20.30 25.87 10.33
N PRO A 84 19.77 27.07 10.59
CA PRO A 84 20.59 28.26 10.66
C PRO A 84 21.57 28.10 11.84
N ILE A 85 22.87 28.16 11.52
CA ILE A 85 23.93 28.31 12.53
C ILE A 85 23.69 29.66 13.18
N VAL A 86 23.30 29.64 14.46
CA VAL A 86 23.32 30.84 15.30
C VAL A 86 24.79 31.11 15.66
N ASP A 87 25.28 32.30 15.32
CA ASP A 87 26.63 32.72 15.68
C ASP A 87 26.80 32.70 17.21
N PRO A 88 27.97 32.25 17.73
CA PRO A 88 28.22 32.30 19.16
C PRO A 88 28.25 33.74 19.66
N MET A 89 27.49 33.98 20.72
CA MET A 89 27.35 35.26 21.43
C MET A 89 28.72 35.81 21.83
N PRO A 90 29.02 37.11 21.59
CA PRO A 90 30.28 37.70 22.00
C PRO A 90 30.31 37.87 23.54
N THR A 91 31.47 37.53 24.11
CA THR A 91 31.85 37.65 25.53
C THR A 91 31.80 39.08 26.06
#